data_AF-A0AAJ2W0L8-F1
#
_entry.id   AF-A0AAJ2W0L8-F1
#
_cell.length_a   1.000
_cell.length_b   1.000
_cell.length_c   1.000
_cell.angle_alpha   90.00
_cell.angle_beta   90.00
_cell.angle_gamma   90.00
#
_symmetry.space_group_name_H-M   'P 1'
#
loop_
_entity.id
_entity.type
_entity.pdbx_description
1 polymer ?
#
loop_
_entity_poly.entity_id
_entity_poly.type
_entity_poly.pdbx_seq_one_letter_code
_entity_poly.pdbx_strand_id
1 'polypeptide(L)'
;MITTHPDLLYLAAWAVVLLLVFTSEAIVLAAAYFRLGQMEDHFIASHLVDINRKIVGNGTLGRMKRVKLIGSLTGRFTLIQTMDPYAFMEAEILPDHLKKWAQIPGRIMRMALLGAGLLVLLFSIEWLLTTLSRPANDLTLISIATLIACFVVAVMAVLVRISISTFKLDELEDHLKESYFVARNRRVMGNSMLGRYSRLSHISTMLLLSEDFLSKSDPYAIDEIACFPLSLRRLVTIPNRMLAYSIAGFAVVLLSMELLKVVG
;
A
#
# COMPACT_ATOMS: atom_id res chain seq x y z
N MET A 1 23.25 -32.20 19.43
CA MET A 1 23.83 -30.84 19.42
C MET A 1 23.68 -30.28 18.01
N ILE A 2 22.53 -29.67 17.71
CA ILE A 2 22.18 -29.08 16.41
C ILE A 2 21.45 -27.78 16.76
N THR A 3 22.18 -26.66 16.87
CA THR A 3 21.63 -25.38 17.35
C THR A 3 22.15 -24.19 16.54
N THR A 4 22.38 -24.36 15.23
CA THR A 4 22.89 -23.30 14.33
C THR A 4 21.99 -22.98 13.14
N HIS A 5 20.81 -23.58 13.02
CA HIS A 5 19.98 -23.47 11.81
C HIS A 5 18.92 -22.35 11.75
N PRO A 6 18.27 -21.89 12.85
CA PRO A 6 17.21 -20.88 12.72
C PRO A 6 17.76 -19.51 12.32
N ASP A 7 18.90 -19.09 12.89
CA ASP A 7 19.52 -17.80 12.58
C ASP A 7 20.00 -17.72 11.13
N LEU A 8 20.57 -18.81 10.61
CA LEU A 8 21.05 -18.87 9.22
C LEU A 8 19.87 -18.86 8.22
N LEU A 9 18.76 -19.53 8.55
CA LEU A 9 17.54 -19.49 7.73
C LEU A 9 16.93 -18.07 7.72
N TYR A 10 16.90 -17.41 8.89
CA TYR A 10 16.39 -16.04 9.02
C TYR A 10 17.24 -15.04 8.23
N LEU A 11 18.57 -15.13 8.34
CA LEU A 11 19.52 -14.33 7.56
C LEU A 11 19.37 -14.58 6.05
N ALA A 12 19.25 -15.85 5.65
CA ALA A 12 19.04 -16.21 4.24
C ALA A 12 17.71 -15.64 3.72
N ALA A 13 16.64 -15.67 4.51
CA ALA A 13 15.35 -15.11 4.13
C ALA A 13 15.42 -13.57 3.97
N TRP A 14 16.12 -12.87 4.86
CA TRP A 14 16.39 -11.44 4.70
C TRP A 14 17.26 -11.14 3.48
N ALA A 15 18.26 -11.96 3.18
CA ALA A 15 19.06 -11.82 1.98
C ALA A 15 18.21 -11.92 0.70
N VAL A 16 17.23 -12.83 0.66
CA VAL A 16 16.26 -12.93 -0.45
C VAL A 16 15.40 -11.67 -0.55
N VAL A 17 14.89 -11.15 0.57
CA VAL A 17 14.12 -9.89 0.58
C VAL A 17 14.95 -8.74 0.03
N LEU A 18 16.19 -8.57 0.50
CA LEU A 18 17.09 -7.52 0.04
C LEU A 18 17.42 -7.68 -1.44
N LEU A 19 17.67 -8.91 -1.91
CA LEU A 19 17.91 -9.20 -3.32
C LEU A 19 16.72 -8.76 -4.19
N LEU A 20 15.49 -9.03 -3.77
CA LEU A 20 14.29 -8.57 -4.47
C LEU A 20 14.18 -7.04 -4.49
N VAL A 21 14.50 -6.35 -3.38
CA VAL A 21 14.53 -4.88 -3.31
C VAL A 21 15.54 -4.33 -4.31
N PHE A 22 16.79 -4.81 -4.28
CA PHE A 22 17.83 -4.35 -5.20
C PHE A 22 17.52 -4.66 -6.66
N THR A 23 16.94 -5.82 -6.94
CA THR A 23 16.50 -6.19 -8.30
C THR A 23 15.41 -5.25 -8.80
N SER A 24 14.44 -4.90 -7.95
CA SER A 24 13.40 -3.92 -8.29
C SER A 24 14.03 -2.56 -8.64
N GLU A 25 14.92 -2.05 -7.79
CA GLU A 25 15.58 -0.75 -8.02
C GLU A 25 16.50 -0.76 -9.24
N ALA A 26 17.21 -1.86 -9.50
CA ALA A 26 18.05 -2.03 -10.69
C ALA A 26 17.22 -1.96 -11.99
N ILE A 27 16.04 -2.59 -12.01
CA ILE A 27 15.13 -2.50 -13.17
C ILE A 27 14.59 -1.09 -13.33
N VAL A 28 14.23 -0.39 -12.24
CA VAL A 28 13.83 1.03 -12.30
C VAL A 28 14.95 1.89 -12.87
N LEU A 29 16.19 1.68 -12.42
CA LEU A 29 17.36 2.39 -12.92
C LEU A 29 17.55 2.15 -14.41
N ALA A 30 17.47 0.91 -14.88
CA ALA A 30 17.55 0.58 -16.29
C ALA A 30 16.42 1.25 -17.10
N ALA A 31 15.18 1.16 -16.64
CA ALA A 31 14.05 1.83 -17.27
C ALA A 31 14.23 3.36 -17.31
N ALA A 32 14.81 3.94 -16.25
CA ALA A 32 15.06 5.36 -16.14
C ALA A 32 16.03 5.87 -17.22
N TYR A 33 17.04 5.10 -17.60
CA TYR A 33 17.97 5.50 -18.66
C TYR A 33 17.47 5.15 -20.05
N PHE A 34 16.91 3.96 -20.25
CA PHE A 34 16.65 3.44 -21.59
C PHE A 34 15.21 3.61 -22.08
N ARG A 35 14.23 3.80 -21.19
CA ARG A 35 12.80 3.78 -21.54
C ARG A 35 12.02 5.00 -21.10
N LEU A 36 12.53 5.79 -20.16
CA LEU A 36 11.81 6.93 -19.59
C LEU A 36 11.34 7.93 -20.64
N GLY A 37 12.19 8.31 -21.61
CA GLY A 37 11.79 9.25 -22.67
C GLY A 37 10.59 8.74 -23.47
N GLN A 38 10.67 7.48 -23.93
CA GLN A 38 9.57 6.83 -24.65
C GLN A 38 8.29 6.76 -23.81
N MET A 39 8.40 6.54 -22.50
CA MET A 39 7.23 6.55 -21.61
C MET A 39 6.63 7.94 -21.47
N GLU A 40 7.45 8.96 -21.22
CA GLU A 40 7.01 10.35 -21.04
C GLU A 40 6.36 10.93 -22.30
N ASP A 41 6.84 10.55 -23.48
CA ASP A 41 6.27 11.02 -24.76
C ASP A 41 4.81 10.56 -24.98
N HIS A 42 4.34 9.55 -24.23
CA HIS A 42 2.93 9.10 -24.27
C HIS A 42 2.02 9.90 -23.32
N PHE A 43 2.57 10.79 -22.48
CA PHE A 43 1.81 11.61 -21.55
C PHE A 43 1.78 13.06 -22.05
N ILE A 44 0.81 13.37 -22.91
CA ILE A 44 0.69 14.66 -23.61
C ILE A 44 -0.27 15.59 -22.85
N ALA A 45 -1.36 15.04 -22.33
CA ALA A 45 -2.39 15.76 -21.60
C ALA A 45 -2.11 15.83 -20.09
N SER A 46 -1.30 14.91 -19.54
CA SER A 46 -0.98 14.90 -18.11
C SER A 46 -0.08 16.08 -17.69
N HIS A 47 -0.65 16.98 -16.88
CA HIS A 47 0.12 18.02 -16.20
C HIS A 47 1.05 17.45 -15.12
N LEU A 48 0.68 16.33 -14.49
CA LEU A 48 1.47 15.72 -13.42
C LEU A 48 2.82 15.22 -13.92
N VAL A 49 2.86 14.59 -15.10
CA VAL A 49 4.09 14.08 -15.71
C VAL A 49 4.97 15.24 -16.19
N ASP A 50 4.38 16.26 -16.83
CA ASP A 50 5.11 17.45 -17.27
C ASP A 50 5.71 18.24 -16.10
N ILE A 51 4.95 18.49 -15.03
CA ILE A 51 5.43 19.15 -13.82
C ILE A 51 6.57 18.34 -13.17
N ASN A 52 6.43 17.01 -13.07
CA ASN A 52 7.50 16.17 -12.53
C ASN A 52 8.77 16.20 -13.40
N ARG A 53 8.62 16.25 -14.71
CA ARG A 53 9.76 16.40 -15.64
C ARG A 53 10.53 17.68 -15.34
N LYS A 54 9.82 18.79 -15.11
CA LYS A 54 10.40 20.11 -14.80
C LYS A 54 11.03 20.18 -13.41
N ILE A 55 10.33 19.71 -12.37
CA ILE A 55 10.77 19.85 -10.98
C ILE A 55 11.87 18.84 -10.62
N VAL A 56 11.70 17.57 -10.98
CA VAL A 56 12.59 16.51 -10.50
C VAL A 56 13.88 16.44 -11.32
N GLY A 57 13.89 17.01 -12.54
CA GLY A 57 15.08 17.17 -13.36
C GLY A 57 15.70 15.86 -13.87
N ASN A 58 16.79 15.94 -14.63
CA ASN A 58 17.35 14.78 -15.35
C ASN A 58 18.42 13.98 -14.61
N GLY A 59 18.64 14.25 -13.31
CA GLY A 59 19.53 13.44 -12.48
C GLY A 59 19.03 12.01 -12.30
N THR A 60 19.93 11.08 -11.94
CA THR A 60 19.64 9.65 -11.79
C THR A 60 18.42 9.36 -10.92
N LEU A 61 18.41 9.90 -9.70
CA LEU A 61 17.28 9.75 -8.78
C LEU A 61 15.99 10.38 -9.33
N GLY A 62 16.11 11.46 -10.08
CA GLY A 62 14.94 12.13 -10.66
C GLY A 62 14.29 11.32 -11.77
N ARG A 63 15.10 10.75 -12.67
CA ARG A 63 14.63 9.82 -13.70
C ARG A 63 13.98 8.59 -13.08
N MET A 64 14.59 8.00 -12.06
CA MET A 64 13.99 6.87 -11.33
C MET A 64 12.66 7.23 -10.67
N LYS A 65 12.55 8.41 -10.04
CA LYS A 65 11.28 8.89 -9.45
C LYS A 65 10.18 9.02 -10.50
N ARG A 66 10.49 9.52 -11.70
CA ARG A 66 9.51 9.62 -12.79
C ARG A 66 9.09 8.26 -13.35
N VAL A 67 10.00 7.30 -13.48
CA VAL A 67 9.61 5.91 -13.80
C VAL A 67 8.67 5.33 -12.73
N LYS A 68 8.98 5.55 -11.44
CA LYS A 68 8.12 5.08 -10.33
C LYS A 68 6.75 5.75 -10.37
N LEU A 69 6.68 7.05 -10.68
CA LEU A 69 5.44 7.80 -10.88
C LEU A 69 4.58 7.17 -11.99
N ILE A 70 5.15 6.96 -13.18
CA ILE A 70 4.46 6.30 -14.29
C ILE A 70 4.03 4.88 -13.89
N GLY A 71 4.90 4.14 -13.21
CA GLY A 71 4.59 2.83 -12.66
C GLY A 71 3.40 2.82 -11.72
N SER A 72 3.29 3.81 -10.82
CA SER A 72 2.11 3.95 -9.98
C SER A 72 0.84 4.24 -10.77
N LEU A 73 0.88 5.12 -11.79
CA LEU A 73 -0.29 5.38 -12.63
C LEU A 73 -0.84 4.10 -13.28
N THR A 74 0.03 3.16 -13.65
CA THR A 74 -0.36 1.90 -14.30
C THR A 74 -0.88 0.79 -13.36
N GLY A 75 -0.85 0.95 -12.03
CA GLY A 75 -1.20 -0.17 -11.15
C GLY A 75 -1.14 0.04 -9.64
N ARG A 76 -0.99 1.28 -9.16
CA ARG A 76 -1.20 1.68 -7.76
C ARG A 76 -2.12 2.89 -7.72
N PHE A 77 -3.03 2.87 -6.75
CA PHE A 77 -3.77 4.07 -6.41
C PHE A 77 -2.93 4.87 -5.42
N THR A 78 -2.50 6.07 -5.80
CA THR A 78 -2.00 7.03 -4.82
C THR A 78 -2.84 8.29 -4.90
N LEU A 79 -3.23 8.79 -3.73
CA LEU A 79 -4.16 9.90 -3.60
C LEU A 79 -3.72 11.11 -4.43
N ILE A 80 -2.46 11.50 -4.33
CA ILE A 80 -1.94 12.69 -5.02
C ILE A 80 -2.07 12.57 -6.54
N GLN A 81 -2.00 11.37 -7.09
CA GLN A 81 -2.06 11.16 -8.54
C GLN A 81 -3.48 11.31 -9.09
N THR A 82 -4.53 11.13 -8.28
CA THR A 82 -5.92 11.25 -8.77
C THR A 82 -6.34 12.66 -9.09
N MET A 83 -5.55 13.65 -8.72
CA MET A 83 -5.75 15.05 -9.09
C MET A 83 -5.45 15.30 -10.58
N ASP A 84 -4.87 14.34 -11.31
CA ASP A 84 -4.70 14.38 -12.75
C ASP A 84 -5.30 13.11 -13.40
N PRO A 85 -6.62 13.10 -13.69
CA PRO A 85 -7.29 11.95 -14.30
C PRO A 85 -6.73 11.58 -15.67
N TYR A 86 -6.25 12.56 -16.45
CA TYR A 86 -5.66 12.32 -17.77
C TYR A 86 -4.38 11.48 -17.66
N ALA A 87 -3.59 11.67 -16.61
CA ALA A 87 -2.44 10.80 -16.34
C ALA A 87 -2.83 9.32 -16.22
N PHE A 88 -3.99 9.02 -15.64
CA PHE A 88 -4.47 7.65 -15.55
C PHE A 88 -4.99 7.10 -16.88
N MET A 89 -5.67 7.93 -17.67
CA MET A 89 -6.13 7.57 -19.02
C MET A 89 -4.95 7.28 -19.96
N GLU A 90 -3.94 8.14 -19.96
CA GLU A 90 -2.73 7.97 -20.78
C GLU A 90 -1.90 6.75 -20.33
N ALA A 91 -1.83 6.49 -19.02
CA ALA A 91 -1.18 5.30 -18.49
C ALA A 91 -1.89 3.98 -18.88
N GLU A 92 -3.20 4.01 -19.16
CA GLU A 92 -3.94 2.83 -19.61
C GLU A 92 -3.59 2.42 -21.03
N ILE A 93 -3.44 3.41 -21.92
CA ILE A 93 -3.09 3.23 -23.33
C ILE A 93 -1.59 3.06 -23.58
N LEU A 94 -0.76 3.12 -22.53
CA LEU A 94 0.68 2.92 -22.63
C LEU A 94 0.99 1.54 -23.25
N PRO A 95 1.83 1.46 -24.29
CA PRO A 95 2.16 0.21 -24.96
C PRO A 95 2.69 -0.85 -23.99
N ASP A 96 2.27 -2.11 -24.15
CA ASP A 96 2.64 -3.21 -23.25
C ASP A 96 4.15 -3.38 -23.05
N HIS A 97 4.92 -3.14 -24.12
CA HIS A 97 6.37 -3.24 -24.09
C HIS A 97 7.03 -2.17 -23.20
N LEU A 98 6.39 -1.02 -22.95
CA LEU A 98 6.80 0.01 -21.99
C LEU A 98 6.17 -0.25 -20.62
N LYS A 99 4.89 -0.60 -20.59
CA LYS A 99 4.11 -0.86 -19.38
C LYS A 99 4.77 -1.89 -18.46
N LYS A 100 5.36 -2.95 -19.03
CA LYS A 100 6.10 -3.96 -18.24
C LYS A 100 7.25 -3.36 -17.43
N TRP A 101 7.99 -2.39 -17.97
CA TRP A 101 9.11 -1.75 -17.28
C TRP A 101 8.66 -0.87 -16.10
N ALA A 102 7.45 -0.33 -16.19
CA ALA A 102 6.85 0.47 -15.12
C ALA A 102 6.21 -0.42 -14.03
N GLN A 103 5.62 -1.56 -14.42
CA GLN A 103 4.88 -2.44 -13.51
C GLN A 103 5.73 -3.49 -12.79
N ILE A 104 6.67 -4.14 -13.48
CA ILE A 104 7.46 -5.26 -12.94
C ILE A 104 8.20 -4.88 -11.65
N PRO A 105 8.92 -3.74 -11.58
CA PRO A 105 9.61 -3.36 -10.34
C PRO A 105 8.64 -3.23 -9.17
N GLY A 106 7.47 -2.63 -9.41
CA GLY A 106 6.43 -2.47 -8.40
C GLY A 106 5.81 -3.78 -7.94
N ARG A 107 5.82 -4.85 -8.75
CA ARG A 107 5.41 -6.20 -8.35
C ARG A 107 6.50 -6.89 -7.52
N ILE A 108 7.76 -6.81 -7.95
CA ILE A 108 8.91 -7.36 -7.21
C ILE A 108 9.01 -6.71 -5.82
N MET A 109 8.90 -5.39 -5.75
CA MET A 109 8.92 -4.64 -4.49
C MET A 109 7.77 -5.07 -3.56
N ARG A 110 6.57 -5.33 -4.10
CA ARG A 110 5.46 -5.84 -3.30
C ARG A 110 5.75 -7.22 -2.71
N MET A 111 6.33 -8.13 -3.50
CA MET A 111 6.73 -9.46 -3.00
C MET A 111 7.80 -9.34 -1.91
N ALA A 112 8.77 -8.45 -2.09
CA ALA A 112 9.79 -8.17 -1.08
C ALA A 112 9.18 -7.67 0.23
N LEU A 113 8.24 -6.71 0.16
CA LEU A 113 7.56 -6.15 1.32
C LEU A 113 6.66 -7.18 2.03
N LEU A 114 5.95 -8.03 1.29
CA LEU A 114 5.18 -9.12 1.88
C LEU A 114 6.08 -10.14 2.58
N GLY A 115 7.20 -10.51 1.96
CA GLY A 115 8.21 -11.37 2.56
C GLY A 115 8.81 -10.77 3.83
N ALA A 116 9.20 -9.49 3.79
CA ALA A 116 9.71 -8.76 4.96
C ALA A 116 8.69 -8.72 6.09
N GLY A 117 7.43 -8.42 5.78
CA GLY A 117 6.35 -8.38 6.76
C GLY A 117 6.11 -9.74 7.43
N LEU A 118 6.13 -10.83 6.65
CA LEU A 118 6.03 -12.20 7.18
C LEU A 118 7.21 -12.55 8.08
N LEU A 119 8.44 -12.18 7.69
CA LEU A 119 9.63 -12.43 8.51
C LEU A 119 9.61 -11.66 9.83
N VAL A 120 9.21 -10.39 9.79
CA VAL A 120 9.04 -9.57 10.99
C VAL A 120 7.96 -10.18 11.89
N LEU A 121 6.84 -10.63 11.33
CA LEU A 121 5.76 -11.25 12.10
C LEU A 121 6.21 -12.55 12.78
N LEU A 122 6.91 -13.43 12.05
CA LEU A 122 7.47 -14.67 12.60
C LEU A 122 8.46 -14.38 13.74
N PHE A 123 9.40 -13.46 13.51
CA PHE A 123 10.36 -13.05 14.53
C PHE A 123 9.69 -12.41 15.75
N SER A 124 8.64 -11.63 15.52
CA SER A 124 7.87 -11.01 16.62
C SER A 124 7.18 -12.05 17.50
N ILE A 125 6.68 -13.14 16.92
CA ILE A 125 6.09 -14.25 17.68
C ILE A 125 7.15 -14.94 18.54
N GLU A 126 8.31 -15.25 17.96
CA GLU A 126 9.42 -15.89 18.69
C GLU A 126 9.94 -14.99 19.83
N TRP A 127 10.11 -13.70 19.55
CA TRP A 127 10.46 -12.70 20.57
C TRP A 127 9.42 -12.64 21.69
N LEU A 128 8.13 -12.72 21.36
CA LEU A 128 7.06 -12.66 22.34
C LEU A 128 7.03 -13.90 23.24
N LEU A 129 7.22 -15.10 22.67
CA LEU A 129 7.32 -16.36 23.42
C LEU A 129 8.55 -16.39 24.35
N THR A 130 9.69 -15.89 23.88
CA THR A 130 10.92 -15.82 24.68
C THR A 130 10.86 -14.74 25.77
N THR A 131 10.15 -13.65 25.54
CA THR A 131 9.97 -12.58 26.54
C THR A 131 9.00 -13.01 27.64
N LEU A 132 7.92 -13.73 27.29
CA LEU A 132 6.96 -14.28 28.27
C LEU A 132 7.57 -15.34 29.19
N SER A 133 8.66 -16.01 28.78
CA SER A 133 9.34 -17.03 29.60
C SER A 133 10.37 -16.46 30.58
N ARG A 134 10.62 -15.14 30.56
CA ARG A 134 11.55 -14.47 31.47
C ARG A 134 10.78 -13.66 32.54
N PRO A 135 11.32 -13.53 33.77
CA PRO A 135 10.76 -12.62 34.74
C PRO A 135 10.81 -11.18 34.19
N ALA A 136 9.66 -10.54 34.06
CA ALA A 136 9.51 -9.21 33.53
C ALA A 136 8.81 -8.31 34.56
N ASN A 137 9.22 -7.03 34.63
CA ASN A 137 8.54 -6.05 35.46
C ASN A 137 7.11 -5.79 34.96
N ASP A 138 6.20 -5.41 35.85
CA ASP A 138 4.78 -5.19 35.55
C ASP A 138 4.54 -4.22 34.38
N LEU A 139 5.35 -3.16 34.27
CA LEU A 139 5.28 -2.20 33.16
C LEU A 139 5.57 -2.85 31.79
N THR A 140 6.56 -3.73 31.75
CA THR A 140 6.92 -4.49 30.54
C THR A 140 5.78 -5.43 30.16
N LEU A 141 5.15 -6.06 31.15
CA LEU A 141 4.03 -6.97 30.95
C LEU A 141 2.78 -6.26 30.40
N ILE A 142 2.44 -5.08 30.94
CA ILE A 142 1.35 -4.23 30.44
C ILE A 142 1.62 -3.76 29.00
N SER A 143 2.87 -3.39 28.70
CA SER A 143 3.25 -2.94 27.37
C SER A 143 3.12 -4.08 26.34
N ILE A 144 3.58 -5.29 26.68
CA ILE A 144 3.42 -6.48 25.84
C ILE A 144 1.94 -6.81 25.64
N ALA A 145 1.13 -6.80 26.70
CA ALA A 145 -0.31 -7.04 26.59
C ALA A 145 -1.00 -6.03 25.65
N THR A 146 -0.59 -4.76 25.72
CA THR A 146 -1.10 -3.70 24.84
C THR A 146 -0.70 -3.94 23.39
N LEU A 147 0.56 -4.32 23.13
CA LEU A 147 1.01 -4.68 21.77
C LEU A 147 0.22 -5.87 21.19
N ILE A 148 -0.03 -6.90 22.01
CA ILE A 148 -0.87 -8.05 21.63
C ILE A 148 -2.28 -7.59 21.28
N ALA A 149 -2.91 -6.77 22.13
CA ALA A 149 -4.24 -6.25 21.88
C ALA A 149 -4.31 -5.43 20.57
N CYS A 150 -3.34 -4.53 20.34
CA CYS A 150 -3.23 -3.79 19.08
C CYS A 150 -3.11 -4.73 17.87
N PHE A 151 -2.27 -5.76 17.98
CA PHE A 151 -2.07 -6.76 16.92
C PHE A 151 -3.35 -7.56 16.63
N VAL A 152 -4.03 -8.06 17.66
CA VAL A 152 -5.29 -8.80 17.51
C VAL A 152 -6.35 -7.94 16.82
N VAL A 153 -6.51 -6.68 17.24
CA VAL A 153 -7.44 -5.75 16.60
C VAL A 153 -7.07 -5.47 15.14
N ALA A 154 -5.77 -5.34 14.83
CA ALA A 154 -5.30 -5.17 13.45
C ALA A 154 -5.63 -6.40 12.58
N VAL A 155 -5.38 -7.61 13.08
CA VAL A 155 -5.69 -8.86 12.37
C VAL A 155 -7.20 -8.97 12.13
N MET A 156 -8.02 -8.73 13.16
CA MET A 156 -9.48 -8.73 13.02
C MET A 156 -9.96 -7.71 11.99
N ALA A 157 -9.41 -6.49 12.00
CA ALA A 157 -9.73 -5.47 11.01
C ALA A 157 -9.36 -5.90 9.58
N VAL A 158 -8.20 -6.54 9.39
CA VAL A 158 -7.78 -7.08 8.09
C VAL A 158 -8.70 -8.19 7.63
N LEU A 159 -9.06 -9.14 8.51
CA LEU A 159 -9.97 -10.23 8.20
C LEU A 159 -11.36 -9.71 7.79
N VAL A 160 -11.91 -8.77 8.55
CA VAL A 160 -13.18 -8.11 8.20
C VAL A 160 -13.09 -7.44 6.83
N ARG A 161 -12.00 -6.74 6.53
CA ARG A 161 -11.79 -6.13 5.20
C ARG A 161 -11.70 -7.19 4.10
N ILE A 162 -11.04 -8.31 4.34
CA ILE A 162 -10.99 -9.42 3.38
C ILE A 162 -12.41 -9.93 3.13
N SER A 163 -13.19 -10.20 4.18
CA SER A 163 -14.59 -10.65 4.06
C SER A 163 -15.48 -9.65 3.31
N ILE A 164 -15.34 -8.35 3.58
CA ILE A 164 -16.06 -7.30 2.85
C ILE A 164 -15.64 -7.32 1.37
N SER A 165 -14.34 -7.44 1.10
CA SER A 165 -13.84 -7.45 -0.28
C SER A 165 -14.33 -8.65 -1.07
N THR A 166 -14.56 -9.79 -0.42
CA THR A 166 -15.04 -11.01 -1.08
C THR A 166 -16.56 -11.03 -1.25
N PHE A 167 -17.32 -10.56 -0.26
CA PHE A 167 -18.78 -10.73 -0.25
C PHE A 167 -19.60 -9.47 -0.55
N LYS A 168 -19.04 -8.28 -0.32
CA LYS A 168 -19.78 -7.00 -0.39
C LYS A 168 -19.21 -6.01 -1.38
N LEU A 169 -18.06 -6.30 -2.00
CA LEU A 169 -17.41 -5.38 -2.92
C LEU A 169 -18.28 -5.04 -4.14
N ASP A 170 -18.95 -6.01 -4.75
CA ASP A 170 -19.75 -5.76 -5.95
C ASP A 170 -20.94 -4.83 -5.62
N GLU A 171 -21.57 -5.01 -4.46
CA GLU A 171 -22.62 -4.11 -3.95
C GLU A 171 -22.10 -2.70 -3.68
N LEU A 172 -20.88 -2.57 -3.12
CA LEU A 172 -20.25 -1.27 -2.88
C LEU A 172 -19.91 -0.54 -4.19
N GLU A 173 -19.40 -1.27 -5.19
CA GLU A 173 -19.09 -0.73 -6.51
C GLU A 173 -20.34 -0.33 -7.29
N ASP A 174 -21.46 -1.02 -7.07
CA ASP A 174 -22.72 -0.70 -7.73
C ASP A 174 -23.33 0.64 -7.29
N HIS A 175 -22.92 1.17 -6.15
CA HIS A 175 -23.30 2.51 -5.67
C HIS A 175 -22.34 3.61 -6.15
N LEU A 176 -21.27 3.25 -6.87
CA LEU A 176 -20.24 4.17 -7.37
C LEU A 176 -19.98 3.90 -8.87
N LYS A 177 -21.05 3.81 -9.67
CA LYS A 177 -20.99 3.38 -11.07
C LYS A 177 -20.49 4.47 -11.99
N GLU A 178 -20.82 5.72 -11.68
CA GLU A 178 -20.42 6.90 -12.44
C GLU A 178 -18.99 7.35 -12.11
N SER A 179 -18.42 6.88 -11.00
CA SER A 179 -17.01 7.09 -10.68
C SER A 179 -16.07 6.48 -11.73
N TYR A 180 -15.27 7.34 -12.37
CA TYR A 180 -14.22 6.91 -13.30
C TYR A 180 -13.22 5.97 -12.63
N PHE A 181 -12.77 6.28 -11.40
CA PHE A 181 -11.75 5.47 -10.72
C PHE A 181 -12.27 4.10 -10.28
N VAL A 182 -13.53 3.99 -9.87
CA VAL A 182 -14.14 2.70 -9.53
C VAL A 182 -14.26 1.83 -10.78
N ALA A 183 -14.82 2.37 -11.87
CA ALA A 183 -14.95 1.66 -13.15
C ALA A 183 -13.58 1.21 -13.71
N ARG A 184 -12.60 2.12 -13.69
CA ARG A 184 -11.20 1.83 -14.05
C ARG A 184 -10.61 0.71 -13.21
N ASN A 185 -10.68 0.81 -11.88
CA ASN A 185 -10.04 -0.16 -11.00
C ASN A 185 -10.66 -1.55 -11.17
N ARG A 186 -11.98 -1.65 -11.43
CA ARG A 186 -12.66 -2.90 -11.78
C ARG A 186 -12.04 -3.56 -13.02
N ARG A 187 -11.78 -2.79 -14.08
CA ARG A 187 -11.14 -3.28 -15.32
C ARG A 187 -9.67 -3.66 -15.12
N VAL A 188 -8.90 -2.84 -14.41
CA VAL A 188 -7.43 -2.99 -14.29
C VAL A 188 -7.03 -4.02 -13.24
N MET A 189 -7.71 -4.08 -12.10
CA MET A 189 -7.34 -4.96 -10.97
C MET A 189 -8.03 -6.33 -11.03
N GLY A 190 -9.15 -6.42 -11.75
CA GLY A 190 -9.91 -7.66 -11.95
C GLY A 190 -10.46 -8.26 -10.66
N ASN A 191 -10.82 -9.55 -10.73
CA ASN A 191 -11.51 -10.29 -9.66
C ASN A 191 -10.59 -11.14 -8.76
N SER A 192 -9.26 -10.98 -8.88
CA SER A 192 -8.33 -11.63 -7.95
C SER A 192 -8.56 -11.16 -6.50
N MET A 193 -8.26 -12.00 -5.50
CA MET A 193 -8.42 -11.63 -4.08
C MET A 193 -7.69 -10.32 -3.74
N LEU A 194 -6.45 -10.17 -4.22
CA LEU A 194 -5.65 -8.97 -4.02
C LEU A 194 -6.21 -7.75 -4.79
N GLY A 195 -6.77 -7.97 -5.98
CA GLY A 195 -7.46 -6.95 -6.76
C GLY A 195 -8.72 -6.44 -6.05
N ARG A 196 -9.54 -7.36 -5.53
CA ARG A 196 -10.74 -7.04 -4.73
C ARG A 196 -10.39 -6.27 -3.46
N TYR A 197 -9.38 -6.72 -2.71
CA TYR A 197 -8.89 -6.00 -1.53
C TYR A 197 -8.40 -4.58 -1.86
N SER A 198 -7.66 -4.44 -2.97
CA SER A 198 -7.14 -3.14 -3.42
C SER A 198 -8.27 -2.19 -3.82
N ARG A 199 -9.30 -2.68 -4.53
CA ARG A 199 -10.51 -1.93 -4.89
C ARG A 199 -11.31 -1.49 -3.66
N LEU A 200 -11.47 -2.37 -2.68
CA LEU A 200 -12.08 -2.00 -1.40
C LEU A 200 -11.29 -0.91 -0.69
N SER A 201 -9.95 -1.02 -0.66
CA SER A 201 -9.09 0.00 -0.06
C SER A 201 -9.21 1.35 -0.76
N HIS A 202 -9.37 1.34 -2.08
CA HIS A 202 -9.65 2.52 -2.88
C HIS A 202 -10.97 3.18 -2.48
N ILE A 203 -12.07 2.43 -2.50
CA ILE A 203 -13.41 2.92 -2.11
C ILE A 203 -13.38 3.47 -0.68
N SER A 204 -12.72 2.76 0.25
CA SER A 204 -12.59 3.23 1.63
C SER A 204 -11.87 4.57 1.73
N THR A 205 -10.83 4.78 0.92
CA THR A 205 -10.12 6.06 0.88
C THR A 205 -11.01 7.15 0.32
N MET A 206 -11.70 6.86 -0.79
CA MET A 206 -12.61 7.77 -1.47
C MET A 206 -13.76 8.26 -0.57
N LEU A 207 -14.34 7.35 0.23
CA LEU A 207 -15.38 7.68 1.23
C LEU A 207 -14.91 8.56 2.41
N LEU A 208 -13.59 8.68 2.58
CA LEU A 208 -12.94 9.49 3.61
C LEU A 208 -12.42 10.83 3.06
N LEU A 209 -12.42 11.05 1.74
CA LEU A 209 -11.93 12.28 1.13
C LEU A 209 -12.95 13.41 1.21
N SER A 210 -12.45 14.65 1.16
CA SER A 210 -13.29 15.84 1.12
C SER A 210 -13.90 16.05 -0.27
N GLU A 211 -15.04 16.72 -0.31
CA GLU A 211 -15.71 17.15 -1.55
C GLU A 211 -14.79 18.04 -2.42
N ASP A 212 -13.98 18.90 -1.79
CA ASP A 212 -12.97 19.71 -2.47
C ASP A 212 -11.92 18.89 -3.22
N PHE A 213 -11.58 17.71 -2.68
CA PHE A 213 -10.64 16.81 -3.32
C PHE A 213 -11.32 16.06 -4.47
N LEU A 214 -12.51 15.52 -4.19
CA LEU A 214 -13.29 14.76 -5.17
C LEU A 214 -13.71 15.61 -6.37
N SER A 215 -14.05 16.88 -6.17
CA SER A 215 -14.42 17.80 -7.27
C SER A 215 -13.30 18.00 -8.29
N LYS A 216 -12.04 17.85 -7.86
CA LYS A 216 -10.87 17.96 -8.72
C LYS A 216 -10.47 16.62 -9.36
N SER A 217 -10.72 15.52 -8.68
CA SER A 217 -10.28 14.18 -9.15
C SER A 217 -11.37 13.39 -9.87
N ASP A 218 -12.58 13.34 -9.32
CA ASP A 218 -13.70 12.53 -9.79
C ASP A 218 -15.03 13.19 -9.40
N PRO A 219 -15.43 14.28 -10.09
CA PRO A 219 -16.59 15.08 -9.69
C PRO A 219 -17.90 14.28 -9.74
N TYR A 220 -18.00 13.29 -10.64
CA TYR A 220 -19.18 12.44 -10.79
C TYR A 220 -19.44 11.56 -9.57
N ALA A 221 -18.41 11.29 -8.76
CA ALA A 221 -18.57 10.49 -7.57
C ALA A 221 -19.16 11.25 -6.37
N ILE A 222 -19.22 12.58 -6.40
CA ILE A 222 -19.67 13.38 -5.25
C ILE A 222 -21.12 13.05 -4.91
N ASP A 223 -22.00 13.09 -5.92
CA ASP A 223 -23.43 12.83 -5.74
C ASP A 223 -23.69 11.38 -5.29
N GLU A 224 -22.92 10.44 -5.84
CA GLU A 224 -22.97 9.02 -5.46
C GLU A 224 -22.51 8.79 -4.01
N ILE A 225 -21.45 9.48 -3.57
CA ILE A 225 -20.96 9.42 -2.18
C ILE A 225 -21.95 10.06 -1.22
N ALA A 226 -22.58 11.17 -1.61
CA ALA A 226 -23.61 11.83 -0.81
C ALA A 226 -24.84 10.93 -0.60
N CYS A 227 -25.22 10.17 -1.64
CA CYS A 227 -26.32 9.21 -1.58
C CYS A 227 -25.90 7.82 -1.04
N PHE A 228 -24.64 7.63 -0.67
CA PHE A 228 -24.10 6.31 -0.32
C PHE A 228 -24.75 5.77 0.97
N PRO A 229 -25.26 4.52 0.98
CA PRO A 229 -25.95 3.97 2.13
C PRO A 229 -25.07 3.98 3.39
N LEU A 230 -25.61 4.54 4.48
CA LEU A 230 -24.89 4.69 5.75
C LEU A 230 -24.41 3.35 6.31
N SER A 231 -25.18 2.26 6.12
CA SER A 231 -24.82 0.90 6.54
C SER A 231 -23.56 0.42 5.83
N LEU A 232 -23.51 0.57 4.50
CA LEU A 232 -22.35 0.21 3.67
C LEU A 232 -21.14 1.11 3.95
N ARG A 233 -21.36 2.41 4.17
CA ARG A 233 -20.29 3.34 4.55
C ARG A 233 -19.62 2.93 5.86
N ARG A 234 -20.42 2.58 6.87
CA ARG A 234 -19.91 2.11 8.18
C ARG A 234 -19.15 0.79 8.05
N LEU A 235 -19.68 -0.14 7.27
CA LEU A 235 -19.05 -1.44 6.99
C LEU A 235 -17.61 -1.27 6.50
N VAL A 236 -17.36 -0.29 5.62
CA VAL A 236 -16.03 -0.02 5.07
C VAL A 236 -15.17 0.85 6.01
N THR A 237 -15.77 1.85 6.65
CA THR A 237 -15.03 2.87 7.43
C THR A 237 -14.52 2.34 8.78
N ILE A 238 -15.33 1.57 9.50
CA ILE A 238 -14.99 1.07 10.83
C ILE A 238 -13.71 0.21 10.82
N PRO A 239 -13.60 -0.86 10.01
CA PRO A 239 -12.40 -1.68 10.03
C PRO A 239 -11.17 -0.92 9.52
N ASN A 240 -11.32 0.09 8.66
CA ASN A 240 -10.21 0.96 8.28
C ASN A 240 -9.69 1.79 9.46
N ARG A 241 -10.60 2.39 10.24
CA ARG A 241 -10.23 3.14 11.44
C ARG A 241 -9.62 2.25 12.51
N MET A 242 -10.19 1.06 12.74
CA MET A 242 -9.62 0.07 13.66
C MET A 242 -8.19 -0.28 13.27
N LEU A 243 -7.93 -0.57 12.00
CA LEU A 243 -6.58 -0.87 11.52
C LEU A 243 -5.62 0.32 11.72
N ALA A 244 -6.05 1.54 11.37
CA ALA A 244 -5.24 2.75 11.53
C ALA A 244 -4.88 3.01 13.01
N TYR A 245 -5.87 2.92 13.92
CA TYR A 245 -5.64 3.10 15.35
C TYR A 245 -4.79 2.00 15.96
N SER A 246 -4.96 0.74 15.52
CA SER A 246 -4.09 -0.36 15.94
C SER A 246 -2.64 -0.13 15.56
N ILE A 247 -2.38 0.32 14.32
CA ILE A 247 -1.02 0.64 13.86
C ILE A 247 -0.43 1.81 14.66
N ALA A 248 -1.21 2.87 14.84
CA ALA A 248 -0.77 4.03 15.62
C ALA A 248 -0.48 3.67 17.08
N GLY A 249 -1.38 2.92 17.73
CA GLY A 249 -1.20 2.44 19.10
C GLY A 249 0.03 1.54 19.24
N PHE A 250 0.24 0.62 18.29
CA PHE A 250 1.43 -0.23 18.26
C PHE A 250 2.72 0.60 18.18
N ALA A 251 2.77 1.61 17.31
CA ALA A 251 3.92 2.50 17.17
C ALA A 251 4.19 3.31 18.44
N VAL A 252 3.15 3.88 19.07
CA VAL A 252 3.27 4.65 20.32
C VAL A 252 3.83 3.80 21.45
N VAL A 253 3.33 2.57 21.62
CA VAL A 253 3.82 1.67 22.67
C VAL A 253 5.27 1.27 22.42
N LEU A 254 5.63 0.91 21.18
CA LEU A 254 7.02 0.59 20.83
C LEU A 254 7.98 1.74 21.11
N LEU A 255 7.62 2.96 20.68
CA LEU A 255 8.45 4.15 20.92
C LEU A 255 8.59 4.45 22.43
N SER A 256 7.53 4.24 23.19
CA SER A 256 7.54 4.42 24.64
C SER A 256 8.46 3.40 25.33
N MET A 257 8.44 2.14 24.90
CA MET A 257 9.34 1.11 25.43
C MET A 257 10.81 1.40 25.12
N GLU A 258 11.13 1.87 23.91
CA GLU A 258 12.50 2.26 23.56
C GLU A 258 12.97 3.48 24.36
N LEU A 259 12.09 4.47 24.57
CA LEU A 259 12.43 5.65 25.37
C LEU A 259 12.69 5.28 26.85
N LEU A 260 11.92 4.36 27.42
CA LEU A 260 12.12 3.84 28.77
C LEU A 260 13.48 3.11 28.93
N LYS A 261 13.95 2.38 27.91
CA LYS A 261 15.26 1.71 27.92
C LYS A 261 16.44 2.68 27.84
N VAL A 262 16.25 3.87 27.27
CA VAL A 262 17.31 4.88 27.11
C VAL A 262 17.44 5.74 28.37
N VAL A 263 16.35 5.93 29.12
CA VAL A 263 16.28 6.81 30.29
C VAL A 263 16.51 6.08 31.61
N GLY A 264 16.25 4.77 31.68
CA GLY A 264 16.45 3.92 32.87
C GLY A 264 17.76 3.15 32.82
#